data_AF-A0A395CVQ4-F1
#
_entry.id   AF-A0A395CVQ4-F1
#
_cell.length_a   1.000
_cell.length_b   1.000
_cell.length_c   1.000
_cell.angle_alpha   90.00
_cell.angle_beta   90.00
_cell.angle_gamma   90.00
#
_symmetry.space_group_name_H-M   'P 1'
#
loop_
_entity.id
_entity.type
_entity.pdbx_description
1 polymer ?
#
loop_
_entity_poly.entity_id
_entity_poly.type
_entity_poly.pdbx_seq_one_letter_code
_entity_poly.pdbx_strand_id
1 'polypeptide(L)'
;YGALSNADFVTRLFLNAVGRNPTAQESSTWVAMLDNNTVTRADVLYAIAESPDHLSSVGAEAGQAVTASYQTLYFGANATANITGGGNTIYGSGGDILTIGGNGATGVDNFVDLSNGAANLSDDSHMDVFGSGNAIHVGKYSNVGIDGDNNSLTAGSGNGIWVNGGVGNVVNASGDTIFVAANVGVGVIGGGDAIYGQSGSRIDLAGNGPDGSSNTVNVSNGFVNLADHTRADVHGTSDTIGLGNNDVLSVAGDGNRITFGAEDRVGATGNSNTFVFHSNFGHDAIDGFNSTDSLQFDQSVFADWAHLLGAAHQSGADTIIAADATNTITLQNVALSSLNQNQFHFS
;
A
#
# COMPACT_ATOMS: atom_id res chain seq x y z
N TYR A 1 -3.62 -19.11 47.75
CA TYR A 1 -4.55 -18.11 48.30
C TYR A 1 -5.29 -18.54 49.58
N GLY A 2 -5.47 -19.83 49.88
CA GLY A 2 -6.31 -20.27 51.02
C GLY A 2 -5.87 -19.86 52.43
N ALA A 3 -4.60 -19.49 52.63
CA ALA A 3 -4.06 -19.08 53.95
C ALA A 3 -3.95 -17.55 54.13
N LEU A 4 -4.31 -16.75 53.13
CA LEU A 4 -4.25 -15.28 53.19
C LEU A 4 -5.46 -14.71 53.94
N SER A 5 -5.30 -13.55 54.59
CA SER A 5 -6.45 -12.73 55.03
C SER A 5 -7.25 -12.23 53.82
N ASN A 6 -8.49 -11.76 54.01
CA ASN A 6 -9.28 -11.21 52.90
C ASN A 6 -8.63 -9.95 52.29
N ALA A 7 -8.01 -9.11 53.12
CA ALA A 7 -7.24 -7.94 52.67
C ALA A 7 -6.00 -8.34 51.84
N ASP A 8 -5.23 -9.32 52.32
CA ASP A 8 -4.05 -9.81 51.59
C ASP A 8 -4.45 -10.54 50.30
N PHE A 9 -5.58 -11.26 50.32
CA PHE A 9 -6.14 -11.92 49.13
C PHE A 9 -6.52 -10.90 48.06
N VAL A 10 -7.30 -9.87 48.38
CA VAL A 10 -7.70 -8.81 47.43
C VAL A 10 -6.48 -8.08 46.89
N THR A 11 -5.55 -7.69 47.77
CA THR A 11 -4.31 -7.01 47.35
C THR A 11 -3.49 -7.87 46.40
N ARG A 12 -3.28 -9.14 46.73
CA ARG A 12 -2.51 -10.06 45.88
C ARG A 12 -3.20 -10.34 44.55
N LEU A 13 -4.54 -10.42 44.56
CA LEU A 13 -5.33 -10.63 43.36
C LEU A 13 -5.26 -9.42 42.42
N PHE A 14 -5.40 -8.19 42.92
CA PHE A 14 -5.23 -6.97 42.12
C PHE A 14 -3.81 -6.84 41.54
N LEU A 15 -2.78 -7.15 42.32
CA LEU A 15 -1.40 -7.16 41.82
C LEU A 15 -1.20 -8.17 40.69
N ASN A 16 -1.78 -9.37 40.83
CA ASN A 16 -1.61 -10.44 39.85
C ASN A 16 -2.51 -10.27 38.61
N ALA A 17 -3.71 -9.72 38.78
CA ALA A 17 -4.67 -9.56 37.70
C ALA A 17 -4.51 -8.22 36.97
N VAL A 18 -4.24 -7.13 37.70
CA VAL A 18 -4.28 -5.75 37.19
C VAL A 18 -2.90 -5.07 37.22
N GLY A 19 -1.90 -5.66 37.87
CA GLY A 19 -0.55 -5.09 37.93
C GLY A 19 -0.37 -3.89 38.87
N ARG A 20 -1.40 -3.54 39.66
CA ARG A 20 -1.36 -2.46 40.66
C ARG A 20 -1.97 -2.90 41.99
N ASN A 21 -1.68 -2.16 43.05
CA ASN A 21 -2.47 -2.28 44.29
C ASN A 21 -3.91 -1.77 44.08
N PRO A 22 -4.90 -2.34 44.79
CA PRO A 22 -6.24 -1.77 44.79
C PRO A 22 -6.21 -0.37 45.43
N THR A 23 -7.06 0.53 44.96
CA THR A 23 -7.33 1.79 45.65
C THR A 23 -7.96 1.53 47.03
N ALA A 24 -7.94 2.54 47.91
CA ALA A 24 -8.55 2.41 49.23
C ALA A 24 -10.04 2.00 49.16
N GLN A 25 -10.78 2.55 48.18
CA GLN A 25 -12.19 2.27 47.96
C GLN A 25 -12.43 0.85 47.43
N GLU A 26 -11.63 0.39 46.46
CA GLU A 26 -11.74 -0.98 45.92
C GLU A 26 -11.40 -2.02 46.99
N SER A 27 -10.32 -1.80 47.74
CA SER A 27 -9.91 -2.67 48.83
C SER A 27 -10.99 -2.75 49.91
N SER A 28 -11.51 -1.61 50.38
CA SER A 28 -12.55 -1.61 51.43
C SER A 28 -13.83 -2.30 50.97
N THR A 29 -14.22 -2.11 49.70
CA THR A 29 -15.45 -2.69 49.16
C THR A 29 -15.35 -4.20 49.07
N TRP A 30 -14.30 -4.73 48.44
CA TRP A 30 -14.12 -6.17 48.28
C TRP A 30 -13.89 -6.90 49.60
N VAL A 31 -13.09 -6.32 50.51
CA VAL A 31 -12.83 -6.90 51.83
C VAL A 31 -14.12 -6.95 52.66
N ALA A 32 -14.92 -5.88 52.67
CA ALA A 32 -16.19 -5.86 53.39
C ALA A 32 -17.19 -6.91 52.85
N MET A 33 -17.25 -7.11 51.53
CA MET A 33 -18.11 -8.15 50.95
C MET A 33 -17.64 -9.57 51.28
N LEU A 34 -16.33 -9.80 51.34
CA LEU A 34 -15.75 -11.09 51.73
C LEU A 34 -15.93 -11.37 53.23
N ASP A 35 -15.75 -10.37 54.08
CA ASP A 35 -15.90 -10.49 55.54
C ASP A 35 -17.36 -10.70 55.95
N ASN A 36 -18.30 -10.14 55.18
CA ASN A 36 -19.75 -10.33 55.37
C ASN A 36 -20.30 -11.55 54.62
N ASN A 37 -19.44 -12.36 53.98
CA ASN A 37 -19.83 -13.54 53.21
C ASN A 37 -20.88 -13.26 52.10
N THR A 38 -20.97 -12.03 51.59
CA THR A 38 -21.90 -11.69 50.50
C THR A 38 -21.35 -12.09 49.14
N VAL A 39 -20.04 -12.28 49.04
CA VAL A 39 -19.34 -12.85 47.89
C VAL A 39 -18.29 -13.84 48.38
N THR A 40 -17.98 -14.84 47.57
CA THR A 40 -16.86 -15.75 47.82
C THR A 40 -15.58 -15.23 47.20
N ARG A 41 -14.43 -15.77 47.60
CA ARG A 41 -13.15 -15.49 46.92
C ARG A 41 -13.16 -15.87 45.44
N ALA A 42 -13.96 -16.86 45.05
CA ALA A 42 -14.15 -17.23 43.65
C ALA A 42 -14.93 -16.15 42.89
N ASP A 43 -15.96 -15.57 43.52
CA ASP A 43 -16.74 -14.48 42.93
C ASP A 43 -15.89 -13.21 42.75
N VAL A 44 -15.00 -12.90 43.70
CA VAL A 44 -14.05 -11.77 43.58
C VAL A 44 -13.02 -12.03 42.49
N LEU A 45 -12.52 -13.27 42.37
CA LEU A 45 -11.64 -13.66 41.25
C LEU A 45 -12.35 -13.46 39.91
N TYR A 46 -13.58 -13.93 39.80
CA TYR A 46 -14.38 -13.80 38.58
C TYR A 46 -14.66 -12.33 38.25
N ALA A 47 -15.08 -11.53 39.23
CA ALA A 47 -15.39 -10.11 39.03
C ALA A 47 -14.16 -9.27 38.65
N ILE A 48 -12.98 -9.60 39.20
CA ILE A 48 -11.73 -8.93 38.83
C ILE A 48 -11.27 -9.42 37.45
N ALA A 49 -11.38 -10.71 37.13
CA ALA A 49 -11.06 -11.24 35.80
C ALA A 49 -11.95 -10.66 34.69
N GLU A 50 -13.19 -10.29 34.99
CA GLU A 50 -14.10 -9.63 34.04
C GLU A 50 -14.02 -8.09 34.12
N SER A 51 -13.15 -7.55 34.97
CA SER A 51 -13.08 -6.09 35.15
C SER A 51 -12.45 -5.43 33.92
N PRO A 52 -12.93 -4.25 33.49
CA PRO A 52 -12.29 -3.47 32.43
C PRO A 52 -10.80 -3.24 32.67
N ASP A 53 -10.43 -3.04 33.93
CA ASP A 53 -9.04 -2.88 34.37
C ASP A 53 -8.20 -4.15 34.11
N HIS A 54 -8.71 -5.35 34.44
CA HIS A 54 -8.03 -6.61 34.12
C HIS A 54 -7.95 -6.84 32.61
N LEU A 55 -9.05 -6.64 31.90
CA LEU A 55 -9.08 -6.77 30.44
C LEU A 55 -8.09 -5.80 29.77
N SER A 56 -7.88 -4.61 30.35
CA SER A 56 -6.85 -3.67 29.90
C SER A 56 -5.41 -4.07 30.28
N SER A 57 -5.20 -4.81 31.38
CA SER A 57 -3.88 -5.23 31.86
C SER A 57 -3.43 -6.60 31.33
N VAL A 58 -4.35 -7.45 30.85
CA VAL A 58 -3.99 -8.70 30.14
C VAL A 58 -3.23 -8.36 28.86
N GLY A 59 -3.39 -7.16 28.30
CA GLY A 59 -2.69 -6.69 27.11
C GLY A 59 -1.19 -6.40 27.25
N ALA A 60 -0.48 -6.89 28.27
CA ALA A 60 0.95 -6.56 28.49
C ALA A 60 1.88 -7.79 28.64
N GLU A 61 1.45 -9.00 28.30
CA GLU A 61 2.38 -10.13 28.18
C GLU A 61 2.91 -10.24 26.75
N ALA A 62 4.24 -10.15 26.59
CA ALA A 62 4.86 -10.31 25.28
C ALA A 62 4.52 -11.68 24.67
N GLY A 63 3.80 -11.70 23.54
CA GLY A 63 3.46 -12.92 22.81
C GLY A 63 2.23 -13.66 23.36
N GLN A 64 1.31 -12.96 24.03
CA GLN A 64 0.05 -13.53 24.50
C GLN A 64 -0.71 -14.23 23.36
N ALA A 65 -0.95 -15.53 23.48
CA ALA A 65 -1.80 -16.25 22.54
C ALA A 65 -3.28 -16.03 22.90
N VAL A 66 -4.05 -15.51 21.95
CA VAL A 66 -5.50 -15.29 22.04
C VAL A 66 -6.17 -16.12 20.95
N THR A 67 -7.02 -17.07 21.33
CA THR A 67 -7.87 -17.78 20.37
C THR A 67 -9.28 -17.26 20.52
N ALA A 68 -9.74 -16.51 19.52
CA ALA A 68 -11.02 -15.83 19.54
C ALA A 68 -11.62 -15.80 18.13
N SER A 69 -12.94 -15.94 18.05
CA SER A 69 -13.69 -15.71 16.82
C SER A 69 -14.94 -14.92 17.15
N TYR A 70 -15.28 -13.96 16.30
CA TYR A 70 -16.44 -13.08 16.48
C TYR A 70 -16.46 -12.34 17.83
N GLN A 71 -15.28 -11.95 18.33
CA GLN A 71 -15.15 -11.20 19.58
C GLN A 71 -14.72 -9.75 19.33
N THR A 72 -14.95 -8.92 20.33
CA THR A 72 -14.29 -7.62 20.43
C THR A 72 -13.13 -7.72 21.41
N LEU A 73 -11.91 -7.44 20.95
CA LEU A 73 -10.69 -7.52 21.73
C LEU A 73 -10.13 -6.11 21.95
N TYR A 74 -9.70 -5.81 23.18
CA TYR A 74 -9.08 -4.54 23.54
C TYR A 74 -7.69 -4.80 24.08
N PHE A 75 -6.70 -4.09 23.56
CA PHE A 75 -5.32 -4.17 24.01
C PHE A 75 -4.88 -2.83 24.61
N GLY A 76 -4.14 -2.91 25.71
CA GLY A 76 -3.48 -1.75 26.32
C GLY A 76 -2.25 -1.34 25.50
N ALA A 77 -1.73 -0.14 25.74
CA ALA A 77 -0.61 0.40 24.97
C ALA A 77 0.68 -0.44 25.11
N ASN A 78 1.36 -0.63 23.98
CA ASN A 78 2.56 -1.45 23.79
C ASN A 78 2.29 -2.96 24.00
N ALA A 79 1.08 -3.42 23.68
CA ALA A 79 0.74 -4.83 23.72
C ALA A 79 1.54 -5.64 22.69
N THR A 80 1.73 -6.93 22.96
CA THR A 80 2.19 -7.88 21.93
C THR A 80 1.36 -9.15 22.01
N ALA A 81 0.51 -9.39 21.01
CA ALA A 81 -0.47 -10.47 21.03
C ALA A 81 -0.49 -11.26 19.72
N ASN A 82 -0.75 -12.56 19.83
CA ASN A 82 -0.95 -13.49 18.73
C ASN A 82 -2.43 -13.94 18.75
N ILE A 83 -3.23 -13.35 17.87
CA ILE A 83 -4.67 -13.62 17.75
C ILE A 83 -4.90 -14.64 16.65
N THR A 84 -5.58 -15.73 17.00
CA THR A 84 -6.00 -16.79 16.08
C THR A 84 -7.51 -16.90 16.03
N GLY A 85 -8.05 -17.11 14.83
CA GLY A 85 -9.49 -17.14 14.56
C GLY A 85 -9.93 -15.93 13.73
N GLY A 86 -11.21 -15.90 13.35
CA GLY A 86 -11.74 -14.93 12.37
C GLY A 86 -12.95 -14.16 12.86
N GLY A 87 -13.25 -13.05 12.18
CA GLY A 87 -14.42 -12.21 12.47
C GLY A 87 -14.29 -11.35 13.73
N ASN A 88 -13.09 -11.17 14.29
CA ASN A 88 -12.91 -10.32 15.46
C ASN A 88 -12.82 -8.84 15.07
N THR A 89 -13.27 -7.97 15.98
CA THR A 89 -12.94 -6.55 15.99
C THR A 89 -11.89 -6.31 17.06
N ILE A 90 -10.76 -5.74 16.69
CA ILE A 90 -9.57 -5.66 17.53
C ILE A 90 -9.19 -4.19 17.66
N TYR A 91 -9.18 -3.68 18.88
CA TYR A 91 -8.77 -2.33 19.21
C TYR A 91 -7.38 -2.34 19.83
N GLY A 92 -6.40 -1.84 19.09
CA GLY A 92 -5.03 -1.62 19.54
C GLY A 92 -4.75 -0.14 19.85
N SER A 93 -3.57 0.09 20.40
CA SER A 93 -2.99 1.37 20.72
C SER A 93 -1.64 1.57 20.03
N GLY A 94 -1.14 2.80 20.02
CA GLY A 94 0.19 3.08 19.48
C GLY A 94 1.28 2.27 20.20
N GLY A 95 2.21 1.71 19.41
CA GLY A 95 3.27 0.83 19.89
C GLY A 95 2.90 -0.65 20.00
N ASP A 96 1.63 -1.02 19.80
CA ASP A 96 1.21 -2.42 19.86
C ASP A 96 1.77 -3.23 18.68
N ILE A 97 2.00 -4.52 18.91
CA ILE A 97 2.38 -5.52 17.90
C ILE A 97 1.34 -6.63 17.91
N LEU A 98 0.44 -6.62 16.94
CA LEU A 98 -0.67 -7.56 16.85
C LEU A 98 -0.42 -8.52 15.70
N THR A 99 -0.26 -9.81 15.99
CA THR A 99 -0.13 -10.87 14.99
C THR A 99 -1.45 -11.58 14.83
N ILE A 100 -2.01 -11.56 13.63
CA ILE A 100 -3.30 -12.16 13.28
C ILE A 100 -3.06 -13.40 12.42
N GLY A 101 -3.84 -14.46 12.62
CA GLY A 101 -3.83 -15.59 11.72
C GLY A 101 -4.89 -16.66 11.97
N GLY A 102 -4.79 -17.76 11.22
CA GLY A 102 -5.61 -18.95 11.44
C GLY A 102 -7.08 -18.82 11.03
N ASN A 103 -7.44 -17.74 10.33
CA ASN A 103 -8.76 -17.59 9.73
C ASN A 103 -8.82 -18.08 8.28
N GLY A 104 -7.69 -18.32 7.60
CA GLY A 104 -7.69 -18.67 6.17
C GLY A 104 -7.79 -17.41 5.30
N ALA A 105 -7.18 -17.42 4.12
CA ALA A 105 -7.23 -16.28 3.20
C ALA A 105 -8.66 -15.96 2.73
N THR A 106 -9.50 -16.99 2.62
CA THR A 106 -10.93 -16.88 2.25
C THR A 106 -11.86 -16.91 3.45
N GLY A 107 -11.30 -16.95 4.67
CA GLY A 107 -12.09 -16.88 5.88
C GLY A 107 -12.57 -15.48 6.19
N VAL A 108 -13.36 -15.39 7.26
CA VAL A 108 -13.83 -14.11 7.78
C VAL A 108 -12.64 -13.34 8.33
N ASP A 109 -12.45 -12.14 7.81
CA ASP A 109 -11.43 -11.18 8.17
C ASP A 109 -11.52 -10.77 9.63
N ASN A 110 -10.39 -10.29 10.17
CA ASN A 110 -10.36 -9.59 11.43
C ASN A 110 -10.21 -8.10 11.15
N PHE A 111 -11.03 -7.27 11.78
CA PHE A 111 -10.92 -5.82 11.70
C PHE A 111 -10.00 -5.33 12.81
N VAL A 112 -8.88 -4.69 12.45
CA VAL A 112 -7.86 -4.20 13.37
C VAL A 112 -7.84 -2.68 13.33
N ASP A 113 -8.37 -2.04 14.36
CA ASP A 113 -8.23 -0.60 14.58
C ASP A 113 -6.92 -0.35 15.34
N LEU A 114 -5.93 0.17 14.61
CA LEU A 114 -4.57 0.39 15.09
C LEU A 114 -3.99 1.64 14.44
N SER A 115 -3.28 2.45 15.21
CA SER A 115 -2.51 3.57 14.66
C SER A 115 -1.15 3.66 15.34
N ASN A 116 -0.10 3.93 14.57
CA ASN A 116 1.29 3.96 15.04
C ASN A 116 1.72 2.64 15.73
N GLY A 117 1.22 1.50 15.26
CA GLY A 117 1.60 0.17 15.74
C GLY A 117 2.09 -0.74 14.62
N ALA A 118 2.21 -2.03 14.93
CA ALA A 118 2.51 -3.08 13.97
C ALA A 118 1.38 -4.11 13.89
N ALA A 119 0.93 -4.41 12.67
CA ALA A 119 -0.06 -5.45 12.39
C ALA A 119 0.57 -6.53 11.51
N ASN A 120 0.83 -7.70 12.07
CA ASN A 120 1.40 -8.84 11.35
C ASN A 120 0.27 -9.79 10.94
N LEU A 121 0.24 -10.21 9.69
CA LEU A 121 -0.68 -11.21 9.17
C LEU A 121 0.10 -12.47 8.82
N SER A 122 -0.26 -13.59 9.45
CA SER A 122 0.34 -14.90 9.17
C SER A 122 -0.03 -15.39 7.76
N ASP A 123 0.71 -16.37 7.25
CA ASP A 123 0.36 -17.04 5.98
C ASP A 123 -1.10 -17.55 5.98
N ASP A 124 -1.72 -17.58 4.80
CA ASP A 124 -3.11 -18.03 4.59
C ASP A 124 -4.07 -17.41 5.61
N SER A 125 -4.06 -16.09 5.74
CA SER A 125 -4.90 -15.37 6.71
C SER A 125 -5.51 -14.10 6.11
N HIS A 126 -6.46 -13.50 6.84
CA HIS A 126 -7.20 -12.33 6.36
C HIS A 126 -7.36 -11.26 7.45
N MET A 127 -7.04 -10.00 7.17
CA MET A 127 -7.16 -8.89 8.13
C MET A 127 -7.36 -7.55 7.41
N ASP A 128 -8.23 -6.70 7.93
CA ASP A 128 -8.33 -5.31 7.50
C ASP A 128 -7.82 -4.38 8.60
N VAL A 129 -6.93 -3.46 8.25
CA VAL A 129 -6.31 -2.51 9.19
C VAL A 129 -6.91 -1.13 8.98
N PHE A 130 -7.53 -0.60 10.03
CA PHE A 130 -8.03 0.77 10.11
C PHE A 130 -7.07 1.60 10.94
N GLY A 131 -6.75 2.80 10.46
CA GLY A 131 -5.86 3.73 11.14
C GLY A 131 -4.56 3.99 10.39
N SER A 132 -3.71 4.82 10.98
CA SER A 132 -2.61 5.48 10.27
C SER A 132 -1.25 5.21 10.89
N GLY A 133 -0.21 5.29 10.05
CA GLY A 133 1.18 5.19 10.51
C GLY A 133 1.58 3.79 10.97
N ASN A 134 0.91 2.75 10.49
CA ASN A 134 1.19 1.38 10.91
C ASN A 134 2.28 0.73 10.06
N ALA A 135 3.08 -0.13 10.70
CA ALA A 135 3.94 -1.10 10.02
C ALA A 135 3.18 -2.42 9.86
N ILE A 136 2.84 -2.78 8.62
CA ILE A 136 2.06 -3.97 8.33
C ILE A 136 2.98 -5.02 7.71
N HIS A 137 3.04 -6.22 8.28
CA HIS A 137 3.79 -7.34 7.71
C HIS A 137 2.82 -8.43 7.30
N VAL A 138 2.88 -8.90 6.06
CA VAL A 138 1.97 -9.91 5.53
C VAL A 138 2.76 -11.12 5.10
N GLY A 139 2.30 -12.29 5.50
CA GLY A 139 2.81 -13.57 5.04
C GLY A 139 2.56 -13.82 3.55
N LYS A 140 2.37 -15.09 3.20
CA LYS A 140 2.04 -15.53 1.84
C LYS A 140 0.58 -15.89 1.72
N TYR A 141 0.05 -15.80 0.51
CA TYR A 141 -1.30 -16.25 0.17
C TYR A 141 -2.38 -15.71 1.12
N SER A 142 -2.24 -14.46 1.55
CA SER A 142 -3.09 -13.80 2.53
C SER A 142 -3.83 -12.63 1.91
N ASN A 143 -4.87 -12.15 2.59
CA ASN A 143 -5.66 -11.01 2.17
C ASN A 143 -5.59 -9.89 3.21
N VAL A 144 -5.37 -8.66 2.77
CA VAL A 144 -5.24 -7.52 3.68
C VAL A 144 -5.86 -6.25 3.15
N GLY A 145 -6.72 -5.61 3.95
CA GLY A 145 -7.22 -4.26 3.72
C GLY A 145 -6.40 -3.20 4.47
N ILE A 146 -6.21 -2.05 3.85
CA ILE A 146 -5.60 -0.85 4.44
C ILE A 146 -6.58 0.32 4.31
N ASP A 147 -7.01 0.84 5.45
CA ASP A 147 -7.95 1.94 5.60
C ASP A 147 -7.35 3.02 6.51
N GLY A 148 -6.54 3.92 5.93
CA GLY A 148 -5.94 5.05 6.63
C GLY A 148 -4.68 5.57 5.96
N ASP A 149 -4.00 6.53 6.58
CA ASP A 149 -2.85 7.23 5.99
C ASP A 149 -1.51 6.66 6.43
N ASN A 150 -0.49 6.82 5.58
CA ASN A 150 0.92 6.59 5.92
C ASN A 150 1.22 5.19 6.49
N ASN A 151 0.47 4.17 6.05
CA ASN A 151 0.76 2.79 6.41
C ASN A 151 1.87 2.23 5.50
N SER A 152 2.83 1.53 6.08
CA SER A 152 3.90 0.85 5.36
C SER A 152 3.69 -0.65 5.45
N LEU A 153 3.37 -1.28 4.33
CA LEU A 153 3.14 -2.70 4.21
C LEU A 153 4.35 -3.39 3.57
N THR A 154 4.77 -4.52 4.13
CA THR A 154 5.71 -5.47 3.49
C THR A 154 5.06 -6.83 3.39
N ALA A 155 4.96 -7.37 2.18
CA ALA A 155 4.29 -8.64 1.90
C ALA A 155 5.26 -9.74 1.42
N GLY A 156 4.94 -10.99 1.74
CA GLY A 156 5.36 -12.13 0.95
C GLY A 156 4.68 -12.14 -0.43
N SER A 157 4.77 -13.23 -1.18
CA SER A 157 4.16 -13.33 -2.52
C SER A 157 2.76 -13.96 -2.49
N GLY A 158 1.95 -13.65 -3.50
CA GLY A 158 0.66 -14.30 -3.77
C GLY A 158 -0.50 -13.79 -2.92
N ASN A 159 -0.39 -12.59 -2.37
CA ASN A 159 -1.38 -11.95 -1.52
C ASN A 159 -2.39 -11.12 -2.34
N GLY A 160 -3.57 -10.91 -1.75
CA GLY A 160 -4.49 -9.85 -2.14
C GLY A 160 -4.35 -8.66 -1.20
N ILE A 161 -4.10 -7.47 -1.73
CA ILE A 161 -3.88 -6.26 -0.95
C ILE A 161 -4.89 -5.20 -1.42
N TRP A 162 -5.74 -4.71 -0.52
CA TRP A 162 -6.72 -3.67 -0.79
C TRP A 162 -6.30 -2.37 -0.12
N VAL A 163 -6.02 -1.35 -0.91
CA VAL A 163 -5.77 0.02 -0.43
C VAL A 163 -7.05 0.82 -0.64
N ASN A 164 -7.88 0.84 0.41
CA ASN A 164 -9.25 1.34 0.35
C ASN A 164 -9.36 2.85 0.60
N GLY A 165 -8.36 3.44 1.25
CA GLY A 165 -8.38 4.86 1.60
C GLY A 165 -7.03 5.41 2.00
N GLY A 166 -7.02 6.73 2.18
CA GLY A 166 -5.89 7.49 2.70
C GLY A 166 -4.81 7.84 1.68
N VAL A 167 -3.76 8.46 2.18
CA VAL A 167 -2.59 8.95 1.41
C VAL A 167 -1.29 8.51 2.06
N GLY A 168 -0.22 8.44 1.27
CA GLY A 168 1.11 8.10 1.76
C GLY A 168 1.29 6.63 2.12
N ASN A 169 0.33 5.76 1.76
CA ASN A 169 0.46 4.32 1.93
C ASN A 169 1.53 3.78 0.98
N VAL A 170 2.37 2.87 1.47
CA VAL A 170 3.42 2.21 0.71
C VAL A 170 3.28 0.71 0.86
N VAL A 171 3.30 -0.01 -0.26
CA VAL A 171 3.22 -1.46 -0.36
C VAL A 171 4.53 -1.96 -0.97
N ASN A 172 5.35 -2.64 -0.17
CA ASN A 172 6.54 -3.36 -0.61
C ASN A 172 6.16 -4.82 -0.84
N ALA A 173 5.96 -5.19 -2.11
CA ALA A 173 5.32 -6.42 -2.54
C ALA A 173 5.96 -6.93 -3.84
N SER A 174 5.84 -8.22 -4.13
CA SER A 174 6.30 -8.78 -5.41
C SER A 174 5.57 -10.07 -5.72
N GLY A 175 4.87 -10.10 -6.85
CA GLY A 175 4.03 -11.22 -7.25
C GLY A 175 2.68 -11.22 -6.54
N ASP A 176 2.18 -10.05 -6.15
CA ASP A 176 0.94 -9.86 -5.42
C ASP A 176 -0.15 -9.24 -6.31
N THR A 177 -1.40 -9.32 -5.86
CA THR A 177 -2.52 -8.59 -6.46
C THR A 177 -2.88 -7.41 -5.58
N ILE A 178 -2.86 -6.20 -6.14
CA ILE A 178 -3.10 -4.96 -5.40
C ILE A 178 -4.32 -4.25 -5.99
N PHE A 179 -5.30 -3.93 -5.16
CA PHE A 179 -6.48 -3.16 -5.51
C PHE A 179 -6.39 -1.76 -4.90
N VAL A 180 -6.59 -0.73 -5.71
CA VAL A 180 -6.51 0.67 -5.29
C VAL A 180 -7.84 1.36 -5.54
N ALA A 181 -8.47 1.85 -4.46
CA ALA A 181 -9.76 2.51 -4.56
C ALA A 181 -9.69 3.87 -5.28
N ALA A 182 -10.86 4.40 -5.68
CA ALA A 182 -10.95 5.62 -6.44
C ALA A 182 -10.37 6.82 -5.68
N ASN A 183 -9.53 7.62 -6.35
CA ASN A 183 -8.85 8.78 -5.77
C ASN A 183 -7.90 8.46 -4.59
N VAL A 184 -7.47 7.20 -4.45
CA VAL A 184 -6.50 6.77 -3.43
C VAL A 184 -5.10 6.71 -4.03
N GLY A 185 -4.10 7.12 -3.23
CA GLY A 185 -2.69 7.07 -3.60
C GLY A 185 -1.94 5.94 -2.90
N VAL A 186 -1.14 5.19 -3.66
CA VAL A 186 -0.25 4.15 -3.13
C VAL A 186 1.10 4.18 -3.83
N GLY A 187 2.18 4.08 -3.04
CA GLY A 187 3.49 3.71 -3.55
C GLY A 187 3.64 2.19 -3.56
N VAL A 188 4.02 1.59 -4.69
CA VAL A 188 4.28 0.16 -4.82
C VAL A 188 5.76 -0.05 -5.13
N ILE A 189 6.43 -0.80 -4.26
CA ILE A 189 7.85 -1.12 -4.36
C ILE A 189 7.99 -2.61 -4.63
N GLY A 190 8.72 -2.96 -5.69
CA GLY A 190 8.94 -4.33 -6.13
C GLY A 190 8.36 -4.58 -7.52
N GLY A 191 8.29 -5.84 -7.93
CA GLY A 191 7.99 -6.21 -9.31
C GLY A 191 7.11 -7.44 -9.44
N GLY A 192 6.45 -7.57 -10.59
CA GLY A 192 5.59 -8.71 -10.91
C GLY A 192 4.20 -8.63 -10.29
N ASP A 193 3.76 -7.45 -9.83
CA ASP A 193 2.46 -7.26 -9.22
C ASP A 193 1.36 -7.02 -10.27
N ALA A 194 0.16 -7.52 -9.99
CA ALA A 194 -1.06 -7.22 -10.73
C ALA A 194 -1.85 -6.14 -9.98
N ILE A 195 -1.82 -4.91 -10.48
CA ILE A 195 -2.39 -3.73 -9.83
C ILE A 195 -3.68 -3.34 -10.55
N TYR A 196 -4.75 -3.13 -9.79
CA TYR A 196 -6.08 -2.74 -10.27
C TYR A 196 -6.49 -1.42 -9.62
N GLY A 197 -6.35 -0.33 -10.36
CA GLY A 197 -6.74 1.01 -9.92
C GLY A 197 -8.15 1.40 -10.39
N GLN A 198 -8.93 2.01 -9.51
CA GLN A 198 -10.16 2.70 -9.90
C GLN A 198 -9.87 4.11 -10.43
N SER A 199 -10.85 4.73 -11.09
CA SER A 199 -10.72 6.10 -11.63
C SER A 199 -10.20 7.09 -10.56
N GLY A 200 -9.23 7.91 -10.95
CA GLY A 200 -8.55 8.87 -10.09
C GLY A 200 -7.48 8.29 -9.17
N SER A 201 -7.28 6.97 -9.10
CA SER A 201 -6.21 6.38 -8.29
C SER A 201 -4.83 6.86 -8.72
N ARG A 202 -3.92 7.04 -7.77
CA ARG A 202 -2.51 7.38 -8.00
C ARG A 202 -1.62 6.21 -7.59
N ILE A 203 -0.84 5.70 -8.53
CA ILE A 203 0.02 4.54 -8.35
C ILE A 203 1.45 4.98 -8.65
N ASP A 204 2.30 4.99 -7.64
CA ASP A 204 3.72 5.34 -7.77
C ASP A 204 4.55 4.06 -7.70
N LEU A 205 5.22 3.69 -8.79
CA LEU A 205 5.96 2.44 -8.93
C LEU A 205 7.47 2.67 -8.73
N ALA A 206 8.12 1.73 -8.04
CA ALA A 206 9.58 1.74 -7.89
C ALA A 206 10.16 0.33 -7.64
N GLY A 207 11.47 0.20 -7.77
CA GLY A 207 12.24 -0.87 -7.13
C GLY A 207 12.25 -2.24 -7.81
N ASN A 208 11.61 -2.41 -8.97
CA ASN A 208 11.83 -3.61 -9.78
C ASN A 208 13.14 -3.57 -10.57
N GLY A 209 13.67 -2.39 -10.89
CA GLY A 209 14.96 -2.26 -11.56
C GLY A 209 14.91 -2.66 -13.05
N PRO A 210 16.03 -2.50 -13.78
CA PRO A 210 16.08 -2.67 -15.23
C PRO A 210 15.88 -4.13 -15.69
N ASP A 211 16.16 -5.09 -14.80
CA ASP A 211 16.05 -6.53 -15.08
C ASP A 211 14.90 -7.20 -14.28
N GLY A 212 14.13 -6.43 -13.52
CA GLY A 212 13.03 -6.97 -12.72
C GLY A 212 11.77 -7.25 -13.52
N SER A 213 10.88 -8.02 -12.91
CA SER A 213 9.54 -8.24 -13.44
C SER A 213 8.74 -6.93 -13.50
N SER A 214 8.11 -6.67 -14.65
CA SER A 214 7.21 -5.51 -14.80
C SER A 214 6.03 -5.65 -13.85
N ASN A 215 5.55 -4.53 -13.33
CA ASN A 215 4.22 -4.46 -12.72
C ASN A 215 3.17 -4.28 -13.81
N THR A 216 2.07 -5.03 -13.74
CA THR A 216 0.94 -4.86 -14.63
C THR A 216 -0.11 -3.99 -13.96
N VAL A 217 -0.35 -2.80 -14.48
CA VAL A 217 -1.32 -1.83 -13.93
C VAL A 217 -2.55 -1.76 -14.83
N ASN A 218 -3.71 -2.06 -14.28
CA ASN A 218 -5.00 -1.93 -14.94
C ASN A 218 -5.76 -0.76 -14.31
N VAL A 219 -5.84 0.37 -15.01
CA VAL A 219 -6.45 1.61 -14.51
C VAL A 219 -7.04 2.39 -15.68
N SER A 220 -8.00 3.29 -15.45
CA SER A 220 -8.44 4.23 -16.49
C SER A 220 -8.87 5.53 -15.83
N ASN A 221 -8.49 6.66 -16.43
CA ASN A 221 -8.56 7.98 -15.80
C ASN A 221 -7.76 8.05 -14.48
N GLY A 222 -6.63 7.35 -14.41
CA GLY A 222 -5.75 7.33 -13.25
C GLY A 222 -4.42 8.05 -13.48
N PHE A 223 -3.57 7.97 -12.46
CA PHE A 223 -2.20 8.46 -12.48
C PHE A 223 -1.24 7.31 -12.19
N VAL A 224 -0.23 7.13 -13.05
CA VAL A 224 0.83 6.14 -12.86
C VAL A 224 2.17 6.88 -12.95
N ASN A 225 2.99 6.83 -11.91
CA ASN A 225 4.34 7.39 -11.96
C ASN A 225 5.35 6.28 -11.79
N LEU A 226 6.38 6.28 -12.63
CA LEU A 226 7.52 5.39 -12.52
C LEU A 226 8.67 6.20 -11.90
N ALA A 227 9.30 5.65 -10.86
CA ALA A 227 10.60 6.12 -10.40
C ALA A 227 11.70 5.63 -11.35
N ASP A 228 12.91 6.17 -11.26
CA ASP A 228 14.03 5.75 -12.10
C ASP A 228 14.25 4.23 -12.12
N HIS A 229 14.60 3.70 -13.30
CA HIS A 229 14.86 2.29 -13.58
C HIS A 229 13.67 1.38 -13.28
N THR A 230 12.46 1.83 -13.58
CA THR A 230 11.22 1.08 -13.32
C THR A 230 10.64 0.49 -14.60
N ARG A 231 9.98 -0.67 -14.46
CA ARG A 231 9.30 -1.35 -15.57
C ARG A 231 7.81 -1.52 -15.30
N ALA A 232 6.95 -1.15 -16.24
CA ALA A 232 5.51 -1.30 -16.09
C ALA A 232 4.80 -1.64 -17.41
N ASP A 233 3.73 -2.43 -17.31
CA ASP A 233 2.75 -2.64 -18.36
C ASP A 233 1.44 -1.98 -17.91
N VAL A 234 1.06 -0.86 -18.52
CA VAL A 234 -0.14 -0.10 -18.16
C VAL A 234 -1.25 -0.36 -19.17
N HIS A 235 -2.42 -0.77 -18.68
CA HIS A 235 -3.60 -1.08 -19.46
C HIS A 235 -4.76 -0.18 -19.07
N GLY A 236 -5.31 0.50 -20.06
CA GLY A 236 -6.53 1.31 -19.96
C GLY A 236 -6.41 2.64 -20.69
N THR A 237 -7.35 3.55 -20.37
CA THR A 237 -7.56 4.74 -21.18
C THR A 237 -7.55 6.02 -20.36
N SER A 238 -7.15 7.12 -21.01
CA SER A 238 -7.14 8.46 -20.42
C SER A 238 -6.28 8.58 -19.15
N ASP A 239 -5.22 7.78 -19.06
CA ASP A 239 -4.31 7.81 -17.93
C ASP A 239 -3.22 8.88 -18.11
N THR A 240 -2.80 9.47 -16.99
CA THR A 240 -1.62 10.33 -16.95
C THR A 240 -0.45 9.53 -16.39
N ILE A 241 0.58 9.36 -17.21
CA ILE A 241 1.74 8.53 -16.91
C ILE A 241 2.98 9.42 -16.88
N GLY A 242 3.76 9.36 -15.79
CA GLY A 242 5.04 10.04 -15.64
C GLY A 242 6.18 9.04 -15.54
N LEU A 243 7.26 9.28 -16.28
CA LEU A 243 8.48 8.48 -16.25
C LEU A 243 9.59 9.24 -15.52
N GLY A 244 10.36 8.50 -14.73
CA GLY A 244 11.66 8.91 -14.22
C GLY A 244 12.72 8.69 -15.29
N ASN A 245 13.93 8.31 -14.90
CA ASN A 245 14.99 8.02 -15.85
C ASN A 245 15.18 6.52 -16.06
N ASN A 246 15.54 6.12 -17.28
CA ASN A 246 15.88 4.75 -17.67
C ASN A 246 14.72 3.77 -17.48
N ASP A 247 13.49 4.21 -17.77
CA ASP A 247 12.29 3.41 -17.60
C ASP A 247 11.93 2.59 -18.84
N VAL A 248 11.22 1.48 -18.61
CA VAL A 248 10.62 0.67 -19.67
C VAL A 248 9.13 0.56 -19.45
N LEU A 249 8.36 1.20 -20.32
CA LEU A 249 6.90 1.23 -20.26
C LEU A 249 6.31 0.51 -21.48
N SER A 250 5.36 -0.38 -21.24
CA SER A 250 4.35 -0.77 -22.23
C SER A 250 3.04 -0.10 -21.86
N VAL A 251 2.37 0.55 -22.81
CA VAL A 251 1.04 1.14 -22.60
C VAL A 251 0.06 0.63 -23.65
N ALA A 252 -1.11 0.20 -23.19
CA ALA A 252 -2.19 -0.27 -24.06
C ALA A 252 -3.50 0.44 -23.74
N GLY A 253 -4.07 1.07 -24.77
CA GLY A 253 -5.36 1.75 -24.74
C GLY A 253 -5.25 3.18 -25.26
N ASP A 254 -6.39 3.85 -25.33
CA ASP A 254 -6.51 5.13 -26.01
C ASP A 254 -6.38 6.33 -25.05
N GLY A 255 -5.90 7.45 -25.58
CA GLY A 255 -5.99 8.75 -24.90
C GLY A 255 -5.02 8.95 -23.74
N ASN A 256 -3.97 8.15 -23.63
CA ASN A 256 -3.01 8.25 -22.53
C ASN A 256 -2.04 9.42 -22.74
N ARG A 257 -1.68 10.11 -21.65
CA ARG A 257 -0.66 11.17 -21.65
C ARG A 257 0.59 10.68 -20.95
N ILE A 258 1.69 10.51 -21.68
CA ILE A 258 2.95 9.97 -21.18
C ILE A 258 3.98 11.11 -21.15
N THR A 259 4.51 11.42 -19.98
CA THR A 259 5.57 12.42 -19.78
C THR A 259 6.89 11.72 -19.54
N PHE A 260 7.88 12.01 -20.38
CA PHE A 260 9.18 11.37 -20.37
C PHE A 260 10.12 12.03 -19.36
N GLY A 261 10.96 11.21 -18.72
CA GLY A 261 12.20 11.67 -18.11
C GLY A 261 13.34 11.47 -19.12
N ALA A 262 14.45 10.87 -18.69
CA ALA A 262 15.59 10.64 -19.58
C ALA A 262 15.90 9.15 -19.79
N GLU A 263 16.27 8.80 -21.03
CA GLU A 263 16.71 7.44 -21.41
C GLU A 263 15.59 6.38 -21.38
N ASP A 264 14.37 6.78 -21.70
CA ASP A 264 13.19 5.94 -21.56
C ASP A 264 12.85 5.15 -22.85
N ARG A 265 12.22 4.00 -22.66
CA ARG A 265 11.69 3.16 -23.75
C ARG A 265 10.21 2.93 -23.55
N VAL A 266 9.40 3.42 -24.48
CA VAL A 266 7.94 3.29 -24.43
C VAL A 266 7.44 2.50 -25.64
N GLY A 267 6.79 1.38 -25.39
CA GLY A 267 5.96 0.69 -26.38
C GLY A 267 4.49 1.08 -26.19
N ALA A 268 3.87 1.69 -27.19
CA ALA A 268 2.50 2.17 -27.11
C ALA A 268 1.60 1.45 -28.11
N THR A 269 0.42 1.03 -27.66
CA THR A 269 -0.66 0.53 -28.51
C THR A 269 -1.95 1.26 -28.17
N GLY A 270 -2.84 1.39 -29.17
CA GLY A 270 -4.03 2.24 -29.06
C GLY A 270 -3.86 3.54 -29.83
N ASN A 271 -4.76 4.49 -29.60
CA ASN A 271 -4.89 5.70 -30.40
C ASN A 271 -4.93 6.95 -29.51
N SER A 272 -4.67 8.11 -30.12
CA SER A 272 -4.79 9.42 -29.47
C SER A 272 -3.93 9.57 -28.21
N ASN A 273 -2.78 8.87 -28.16
CA ASN A 273 -1.84 9.04 -27.08
C ASN A 273 -1.04 10.34 -27.26
N THR A 274 -0.66 10.96 -26.16
CA THR A 274 0.15 12.19 -26.14
C THR A 274 1.47 11.90 -25.44
N PHE A 275 2.58 12.00 -26.16
CA PHE A 275 3.93 11.84 -25.63
C PHE A 275 4.53 13.23 -25.39
N VAL A 276 4.97 13.51 -24.17
CA VAL A 276 5.32 14.84 -23.68
C VAL A 276 6.79 14.89 -23.31
N PHE A 277 7.51 15.86 -23.88
CA PHE A 277 8.94 16.04 -23.68
C PHE A 277 9.23 17.45 -23.15
N HIS A 278 9.89 17.49 -21.99
CA HIS A 278 10.47 18.70 -21.41
C HIS A 278 11.97 18.76 -21.72
N SER A 279 12.68 19.80 -21.26
CA SER A 279 14.14 19.86 -21.42
C SER A 279 14.88 18.69 -20.74
N ASN A 280 16.02 18.28 -21.30
CA ASN A 280 16.90 17.22 -20.78
C ASN A 280 16.26 15.82 -20.80
N PHE A 281 15.52 15.50 -21.85
CA PHE A 281 14.87 14.21 -22.03
C PHE A 281 15.84 13.08 -22.47
N GLY A 282 17.13 13.35 -22.68
CA GLY A 282 18.07 12.26 -22.95
C GLY A 282 17.78 11.52 -24.27
N HIS A 283 18.08 10.22 -24.31
CA HIS A 283 17.85 9.38 -25.49
C HIS A 283 16.62 8.46 -25.35
N ASP A 284 15.47 8.97 -25.76
CA ASP A 284 14.20 8.24 -25.66
C ASP A 284 13.84 7.47 -26.93
N ALA A 285 13.09 6.40 -26.76
CA ALA A 285 12.54 5.61 -27.87
C ALA A 285 11.05 5.33 -27.69
N ILE A 286 10.28 5.54 -28.77
CA ILE A 286 8.87 5.21 -28.86
C ILE A 286 8.68 4.15 -29.94
N ASP A 287 8.10 3.01 -29.56
CA ASP A 287 7.53 2.03 -30.47
C ASP A 287 6.00 2.17 -30.51
N GLY A 288 5.40 2.10 -31.69
CA GLY A 288 3.95 2.17 -31.87
C GLY A 288 3.32 3.56 -32.05
N PHE A 289 4.13 4.62 -32.26
CA PHE A 289 3.62 5.95 -32.62
C PHE A 289 2.84 5.89 -33.96
N ASN A 290 1.58 6.31 -33.96
CA ASN A 290 0.70 6.26 -35.13
C ASN A 290 0.08 7.62 -35.48
N SER A 291 -0.72 7.66 -36.55
CA SER A 291 -1.27 8.90 -37.11
C SER A 291 -2.27 9.65 -36.22
N THR A 292 -2.77 9.01 -35.17
CA THR A 292 -3.68 9.62 -34.20
C THR A 292 -2.98 10.16 -32.97
N ASP A 293 -1.74 9.72 -32.74
CA ASP A 293 -0.94 10.15 -31.59
C ASP A 293 -0.35 11.54 -31.83
N SER A 294 0.04 12.17 -30.73
CA SER A 294 0.68 13.48 -30.72
C SER A 294 1.95 13.51 -29.89
N LEU A 295 2.87 14.38 -30.28
CA LEU A 295 4.08 14.75 -29.55
C LEU A 295 3.95 16.19 -29.08
N GLN A 296 4.14 16.42 -27.79
CA GLN A 296 4.13 17.73 -27.17
C GLN A 296 5.53 18.08 -26.66
N PHE A 297 5.97 19.29 -26.97
CA PHE A 297 7.27 19.82 -26.57
C PHE A 297 7.11 21.17 -25.86
N ASP A 298 8.02 21.45 -24.92
CA ASP A 298 8.27 22.82 -24.49
C ASP A 298 8.81 23.66 -25.67
N GLN A 299 8.34 24.90 -25.81
CA GLN A 299 8.81 25.82 -26.86
C GLN A 299 10.32 26.11 -26.80
N SER A 300 10.95 25.91 -25.64
CA SER A 300 12.40 26.03 -25.48
C SER A 300 13.18 24.88 -26.10
N VAL A 301 12.55 23.71 -26.31
CA VAL A 301 13.17 22.55 -26.98
C VAL A 301 13.02 22.72 -28.50
N PHE A 302 11.78 22.86 -28.97
CA PHE A 302 11.47 23.16 -30.36
C PHE A 302 10.54 24.35 -30.44
N ALA A 303 10.93 25.39 -31.17
CA ALA A 303 10.16 26.62 -31.30
C ALA A 303 8.87 26.42 -32.11
N ASP A 304 8.93 25.57 -33.13
CA ASP A 304 7.83 25.26 -34.03
C ASP A 304 8.09 23.98 -34.85
N TRP A 305 7.16 23.66 -35.73
CA TRP A 305 7.23 22.53 -36.66
C TRP A 305 8.43 22.60 -37.61
N ALA A 306 8.82 23.79 -38.09
CA ALA A 306 9.93 23.92 -39.02
C ALA A 306 11.26 23.64 -38.33
N HIS A 307 11.41 24.07 -37.07
CA HIS A 307 12.55 23.73 -36.23
C HIS A 307 12.64 22.22 -36.00
N LEU A 308 11.54 21.57 -35.58
CA LEU A 308 11.51 20.12 -35.38
C LEU A 308 11.83 19.34 -36.66
N LEU A 309 11.22 19.71 -37.79
CA LEU A 309 11.45 19.02 -39.06
C LEU A 309 12.90 19.17 -39.55
N GLY A 310 13.53 20.33 -39.30
CA GLY A 310 14.96 20.54 -39.58
C GLY A 310 15.89 19.70 -38.70
N ALA A 311 15.42 19.27 -37.53
CA ALA A 311 16.13 18.40 -36.58
C ALA A 311 15.85 16.90 -36.81
N ALA A 312 14.89 16.56 -37.66
CA ALA A 312 14.46 15.19 -37.91
C ALA A 312 15.16 14.59 -39.15
N HIS A 313 15.54 13.31 -39.06
CA HIS A 313 16.08 12.56 -40.18
C HIS A 313 15.67 11.09 -40.15
N GLN A 314 15.65 10.45 -41.32
CA GLN A 314 15.38 9.02 -41.44
C GLN A 314 16.66 8.20 -41.16
N SER A 315 16.54 7.15 -40.36
CA SER A 315 17.59 6.14 -40.15
C SER A 315 16.99 4.74 -40.31
N GLY A 316 17.26 4.09 -41.45
CA GLY A 316 16.59 2.82 -41.76
C GLY A 316 15.06 2.98 -41.80
N ALA A 317 14.34 2.20 -40.99
CA ALA A 317 12.90 2.29 -40.85
C ALA A 317 12.44 3.37 -39.85
N ASP A 318 13.37 3.93 -39.07
CA ASP A 318 13.06 4.80 -37.94
C ASP A 318 13.20 6.28 -38.31
N THR A 319 12.47 7.14 -37.60
CA THR A 319 12.68 8.57 -37.62
C THR A 319 13.41 8.99 -36.34
N ILE A 320 14.50 9.74 -36.48
CA ILE A 320 15.25 10.29 -35.35
C ILE A 320 15.04 11.80 -35.32
N ILE A 321 14.55 12.32 -34.19
CA ILE A 321 14.40 13.76 -33.92
C ILE A 321 15.47 14.14 -32.91
N ALA A 322 16.47 14.94 -33.31
CA ALA A 322 17.61 15.30 -32.46
C ALA A 322 17.58 16.78 -32.08
N ALA A 323 17.18 17.10 -30.84
CA ALA A 323 17.23 18.47 -30.34
C ALA A 323 18.69 18.93 -30.17
N ASP A 324 19.55 18.04 -29.68
CA ASP A 324 21.00 18.19 -29.62
C ASP A 324 21.71 16.83 -29.53
N ALA A 325 23.01 16.80 -29.20
CA ALA A 325 23.80 15.57 -29.12
C ALA A 325 23.45 14.66 -27.93
N THR A 326 22.75 15.20 -26.92
CA THR A 326 22.36 14.51 -25.69
C THR A 326 20.85 14.32 -25.57
N ASN A 327 20.07 14.86 -26.50
CA ASN A 327 18.61 14.85 -26.47
C ASN A 327 18.07 14.37 -27.83
N THR A 328 17.69 13.09 -27.92
CA THR A 328 17.19 12.47 -29.15
C THR A 328 15.95 11.61 -28.90
N ILE A 329 14.97 11.70 -29.80
CA ILE A 329 13.81 10.80 -29.80
C ILE A 329 13.91 9.89 -31.02
N THR A 330 13.78 8.58 -30.79
CA THR A 330 13.64 7.58 -31.85
C THR A 330 12.18 7.16 -31.96
N LEU A 331 11.54 7.45 -33.10
CA LEU A 331 10.24 6.88 -33.46
C LEU A 331 10.49 5.61 -34.29
N GLN A 332 10.30 4.45 -33.66
CA GLN A 332 10.60 3.16 -34.27
C GLN A 332 9.60 2.82 -35.36
N ASN A 333 10.10 2.38 -36.51
CA ASN A 333 9.31 2.00 -37.68
C ASN A 333 8.36 3.10 -38.20
N VAL A 334 8.68 4.37 -37.94
CA VAL A 334 7.94 5.53 -38.45
C VAL A 334 8.74 6.18 -39.57
N ALA A 335 8.14 6.33 -40.74
CA ALA A 335 8.75 7.07 -41.84
C ALA A 335 8.64 8.59 -41.59
N LEU A 336 9.73 9.33 -41.78
CA LEU A 336 9.74 10.79 -41.64
C LEU A 336 8.69 11.45 -42.53
N SER A 337 8.46 10.89 -43.73
CA SER A 337 7.45 11.36 -44.67
C SER A 337 5.99 11.14 -44.23
N SER A 338 5.74 10.31 -43.21
CA SER A 338 4.38 10.11 -42.67
C SER A 338 4.02 11.08 -41.55
N LEU A 339 4.98 11.84 -41.02
CA LEU A 339 4.70 12.82 -39.97
C LEU A 339 3.83 13.96 -40.49
N ASN A 340 2.85 14.36 -39.68
CA ASN A 340 1.97 15.48 -39.98
C ASN A 340 2.07 16.56 -38.91
N GLN A 341 2.15 17.84 -39.31
CA GLN A 341 2.25 18.98 -38.40
C GLN A 341 1.18 18.99 -37.29
N ASN A 342 -0.03 18.50 -37.55
CA ASN A 342 -1.11 18.48 -36.57
C ASN A 342 -0.86 17.54 -35.38
N GLN A 343 0.10 16.61 -35.51
CA GLN A 343 0.50 15.71 -34.42
C GLN A 343 1.49 16.38 -33.47
N PHE A 344 1.96 17.60 -33.75
CA PHE A 344 3.03 18.25 -32.99
C PHE A 344 2.51 19.52 -32.31
N HIS A 345 2.68 19.58 -30.99
CA HIS A 345 2.25 20.69 -30.15
C HIS A 345 3.46 21.32 -29.45
N PHE A 346 3.52 22.66 -29.43
CA PHE A 346 4.62 23.43 -28.86
C PHE A 346 4.06 24.42 -27.85
N SER A 347 4.25 24.14 -26.56
CA SER A 347 3.64 24.87 -25.44
C SER A 347 4.65 25.47 -24.47
#